data_AF-A0A5E4Y4E6-F1
#
_entry.id   AF-A0A5E4Y4E6-F1
#
_cell.length_a   1.000
_cell.length_b   1.000
_cell.length_c   1.000
_cell.angle_alpha   90.00
_cell.angle_beta   90.00
_cell.angle_gamma   90.00
#
_symmetry.space_group_name_H-M   'P 1'
#
loop_
_entity.id
_entity.type
_entity.pdbx_description
1 polymer ?
#
loop_
_entity_poly.entity_id
_entity_poly.type
_entity_poly.pdbx_seq_one_letter_code
_entity_poly.pdbx_strand_id
1 'polypeptide(L)'
;MPGECSPAARRAVMDVAHLPMGHHVTRGACQRSLTAVMVLLTAIATTSVCAQTSNGVASVIQADQVVAPENPVTSTVPAKEKVSWHSNGDGDFDASDFLLNHRGALPIPMIITEPAIGYGGGVALMFFSESMADAARNAKETGVMTPPNITAVGGMYTENGTWGAGLMHFHTWGGDAIRYLGGIAKVNMKTDYYGLSNSPRTYQLNGWLLVQQVLFRIGHSHWYVGPRYTYFDSNTHFTGQVAQEVGVPDAQRRIGKVGLVIDYDTRDNMFFPNRGSYMELELQAARPWAGSSQSFETYNGRGYTWLPLARDWVLGLRLDGRFSAGDTPFYAQPYVKLRGVQQGRYQDQNAAMVEAEVRWNVTPRWSVLGFSGAGRAWGKWKSFSEADAVVSVGAGFRYLIAAKLGLAVGIDVAHSKGENAFYIQVGSAWH
;
A
#
# COMPACT_ATOMS: atom_id res chain seq x y z
N MET A 1 6.94 -48.81 67.46
CA MET A 1 6.15 -49.33 68.59
C MET A 1 7.08 -49.48 69.78
N PRO A 2 6.66 -49.26 71.04
CA PRO A 2 5.32 -48.96 71.59
C PRO A 2 5.27 -47.51 72.15
N GLY A 3 4.21 -46.92 72.72
CA GLY A 3 2.83 -47.28 73.08
C GLY A 3 2.19 -46.01 73.71
N GLU A 4 1.02 -45.59 73.22
CA GLU A 4 -0.26 -45.45 73.95
C GLU A 4 -0.26 -44.65 75.27
N CYS A 5 -1.05 -43.56 75.36
CA CYS A 5 -2.35 -43.53 76.07
C CYS A 5 -2.85 -42.07 76.29
N SER A 6 -4.08 -41.80 75.83
CA SER A 6 -4.97 -40.71 76.30
C SER A 6 -5.86 -41.27 77.44
N PRO A 7 -6.50 -40.47 78.33
CA PRO A 7 -7.86 -39.99 78.03
C PRO A 7 -8.34 -38.66 78.68
N ALA A 8 -9.18 -37.95 77.92
CA ALA A 8 -10.51 -37.37 78.24
C ALA A 8 -10.81 -36.53 79.52
N ALA A 9 -11.43 -35.35 79.29
CA ALA A 9 -12.75 -34.87 79.79
C ALA A 9 -12.79 -33.31 79.81
N ARG A 10 -13.87 -32.56 79.55
CA ARG A 10 -15.28 -32.74 79.12
C ARG A 10 -15.86 -31.32 78.86
N ARG A 11 -16.80 -31.22 77.89
CA ARG A 11 -18.00 -30.33 77.81
C ARG A 11 -17.80 -28.80 77.70
N ALA A 12 -18.60 -28.01 76.97
CA ALA A 12 -19.85 -28.18 76.21
C ALA A 12 -20.11 -26.91 75.35
N VAL A 13 -20.54 -27.04 74.08
CA VAL A 13 -21.86 -26.63 73.49
C VAL A 13 -21.97 -25.10 73.23
N MET A 14 -22.34 -24.51 72.08
CA MET A 14 -23.20 -24.82 70.91
C MET A 14 -22.75 -23.88 69.74
N ASP A 15 -22.51 -24.29 68.47
CA ASP A 15 -23.46 -24.59 67.36
C ASP A 15 -24.05 -23.29 66.71
N VAL A 16 -24.05 -22.97 65.40
CA VAL A 16 -24.41 -23.73 64.17
C VAL A 16 -24.04 -22.94 62.86
N ALA A 17 -23.60 -23.67 61.81
CA ALA A 17 -23.78 -23.51 60.32
C ALA A 17 -23.38 -22.22 59.55
N HIS A 18 -23.02 -22.18 58.25
CA HIS A 18 -22.89 -23.14 57.12
C HIS A 18 -22.04 -22.47 56.00
N LEU A 19 -21.30 -23.27 55.22
CA LEU A 19 -20.80 -23.01 53.84
C LEU A 19 -21.79 -23.68 52.84
N PRO A 20 -21.70 -23.60 51.47
CA PRO A 20 -20.66 -23.04 50.58
C PRO A 20 -21.15 -22.31 49.27
N MET A 21 -20.17 -21.82 48.50
CA MET A 21 -20.06 -21.62 47.03
C MET A 21 -21.15 -20.92 46.19
N GLY A 22 -20.70 -19.91 45.40
CA GLY A 22 -21.38 -19.42 44.20
C GLY A 22 -20.55 -18.38 43.44
N HIS A 23 -20.21 -18.68 42.19
CA HIS A 23 -19.54 -17.81 41.21
C HIS A 23 -20.24 -16.45 41.06
N HIS A 24 -19.47 -15.36 40.91
CA HIS A 24 -19.70 -14.33 39.89
C HIS A 24 -18.48 -13.42 39.75
N VAL A 25 -17.80 -13.53 38.60
CA VAL A 25 -16.86 -12.53 38.10
C VAL A 25 -17.68 -11.38 37.55
N THR A 26 -17.64 -10.22 38.19
CA THR A 26 -18.26 -8.99 37.67
C THR A 26 -17.21 -7.96 37.28
N ARG A 27 -17.37 -7.55 36.02
CA ARG A 27 -16.69 -6.50 35.25
C ARG A 27 -16.39 -5.23 36.05
N GLY A 28 -15.17 -4.72 35.90
CA GLY A 28 -14.85 -3.36 36.32
C GLY A 28 -13.38 -3.00 36.11
N ALA A 29 -12.94 -2.83 34.86
CA ALA A 29 -11.83 -1.94 34.47
C ALA A 29 -11.52 -2.11 32.97
N CYS A 30 -12.29 -1.45 32.10
CA CYS A 30 -11.86 -1.22 30.72
C CYS A 30 -12.30 0.18 30.31
N GLN A 31 -11.64 1.18 30.90
CA GLN A 31 -11.85 2.58 30.55
C GLN A 31 -10.62 3.37 31.01
N ARG A 32 -9.52 3.22 30.26
CA ARG A 32 -8.32 4.10 30.27
C ARG A 32 -7.26 3.48 29.36
N SER A 33 -7.42 3.65 28.05
CA SER A 33 -6.35 3.52 27.03
C SER A 33 -6.91 3.95 25.67
N LEU A 34 -7.30 5.22 25.53
CA LEU A 34 -7.71 5.77 24.23
C LEU A 34 -7.38 7.27 24.10
N THR A 35 -6.37 7.74 24.84
CA THR A 35 -6.01 9.17 24.89
C THR A 35 -4.50 9.34 24.79
N ALA A 36 -3.89 8.90 23.69
CA ALA A 36 -2.49 9.19 23.39
C ALA A 36 -2.08 8.89 21.92
N VAL A 37 -2.86 9.25 20.89
CA VAL A 37 -2.37 9.29 19.48
C VAL A 37 -2.95 10.48 18.69
N MET A 38 -3.65 11.41 19.32
CA MET A 38 -4.36 12.50 18.61
C MET A 38 -3.91 13.91 19.06
N VAL A 39 -2.59 14.12 19.23
CA VAL A 39 -2.01 15.47 19.37
C VAL A 39 -0.62 15.47 18.74
N LEU A 40 -0.55 15.60 17.40
CA LEU A 40 0.62 16.19 16.72
C LEU A 40 0.24 16.55 15.27
N LEU A 41 -0.55 17.61 15.08
CA LEU A 41 -0.74 18.28 13.79
C LEU A 41 -1.38 19.65 14.03
N THR A 42 -0.59 20.56 14.61
CA THR A 42 -0.90 22.00 14.64
C THR A 42 0.39 22.81 14.46
N ALA A 43 0.24 23.93 13.73
CA ALA A 43 1.24 24.90 13.27
C ALA A 43 1.88 24.47 11.92
N ILE A 44 1.98 25.27 10.84
CA ILE A 44 2.03 26.72 10.54
C ILE A 44 1.51 26.81 9.06
N ALA A 45 0.78 27.79 8.52
CA ALA A 45 0.99 29.23 8.45
C ALA A 45 -0.29 29.96 7.99
N THR A 46 -0.56 31.10 8.59
CA THR A 46 -1.37 32.20 8.05
C THR A 46 -0.48 33.09 7.18
N THR A 47 -0.98 33.58 6.04
CA THR A 47 -0.86 35.00 5.60
C THR A 47 -1.76 35.28 4.40
N SER A 48 -2.36 36.47 4.46
CA SER A 48 -3.39 37.08 3.63
C SER A 48 -2.94 37.50 2.23
N VAL A 49 -3.87 37.56 1.27
CA VAL A 49 -3.87 38.56 0.20
C VAL A 49 -5.31 39.01 -0.09
N CYS A 50 -5.53 40.32 -0.03
CA CYS A 50 -6.76 41.01 -0.41
C CYS A 50 -7.02 40.91 -1.93
N ALA A 51 -8.25 40.59 -2.31
CA ALA A 51 -8.71 40.74 -3.69
C ALA A 51 -9.27 42.16 -3.89
N GLN A 52 -8.63 42.94 -4.76
CA GLN A 52 -9.24 44.09 -5.43
C GLN A 52 -9.57 43.66 -6.86
N THR A 53 -10.86 43.63 -7.20
CA THR A 53 -11.32 43.49 -8.60
C THR A 53 -11.86 44.82 -9.07
N SER A 54 -11.16 45.43 -10.02
CA SER A 54 -11.63 46.57 -10.81
C SER A 54 -12.50 46.10 -11.97
N ASN A 55 -13.63 46.80 -12.16
CA ASN A 55 -14.56 46.64 -13.26
C ASN A 55 -13.90 46.90 -14.62
N GLY A 56 -14.20 46.04 -15.60
CA GLY A 56 -13.82 46.20 -17.01
C GLY A 56 -15.01 45.88 -17.90
N VAL A 57 -15.42 46.87 -18.68
CA VAL A 57 -16.68 47.01 -19.43
C VAL A 57 -16.75 46.04 -20.61
N ALA A 58 -17.92 45.44 -20.83
CA ALA A 58 -18.24 44.67 -22.03
C ALA A 58 -18.52 45.61 -23.21
N SER A 59 -17.83 45.41 -24.32
CA SER A 59 -18.15 46.01 -25.62
C SER A 59 -18.51 44.91 -26.62
N VAL A 60 -19.74 45.01 -27.12
CA VAL A 60 -20.30 44.24 -28.23
C VAL A 60 -19.57 44.61 -29.52
N ILE A 61 -19.10 43.62 -30.28
CA ILE A 61 -18.68 43.81 -31.68
C ILE A 61 -19.48 42.88 -32.58
N GLN A 62 -20.01 43.53 -33.61
CA GLN A 62 -20.86 43.10 -34.70
C GLN A 62 -20.23 41.96 -35.53
N ALA A 63 -21.06 41.01 -35.95
CA ALA A 63 -20.68 39.96 -36.87
C ALA A 63 -20.60 40.49 -38.31
N ASP A 64 -19.38 40.55 -38.87
CA ASP A 64 -19.18 40.67 -40.31
C ASP A 64 -18.94 39.28 -40.92
N GLN A 65 -19.77 38.95 -41.91
CA GLN A 65 -19.67 37.78 -42.76
C GLN A 65 -18.51 37.98 -43.74
N VAL A 66 -17.39 37.28 -43.51
CA VAL A 66 -16.29 37.20 -44.48
C VAL A 66 -16.25 35.80 -45.08
N VAL A 67 -16.49 35.77 -46.40
CA VAL A 67 -16.44 34.60 -47.28
C VAL A 67 -15.04 33.99 -47.26
N ALA A 68 -14.93 32.70 -46.92
CA ALA A 68 -13.68 31.94 -46.95
C ALA A 68 -13.42 31.38 -48.35
N PRO A 69 -12.18 31.46 -48.88
CA PRO A 69 -11.79 30.71 -50.07
C PRO A 69 -11.57 29.23 -49.72
N GLU A 70 -12.16 28.32 -50.50
CA GLU A 70 -11.88 26.89 -50.45
C GLU A 70 -10.43 26.61 -50.87
N ASN A 71 -9.52 26.52 -49.90
CA ASN A 71 -8.27 25.81 -50.08
C ASN A 71 -8.50 24.34 -49.68
N PRO A 72 -8.16 23.35 -50.53
CA PRO A 72 -8.21 21.96 -50.11
C PRO A 72 -7.20 21.76 -48.99
N VAL A 73 -7.72 21.61 -47.77
CA VAL A 73 -6.93 21.17 -46.60
C VAL A 73 -6.45 19.77 -46.95
N THR A 74 -5.23 19.69 -47.46
CA THR A 74 -4.51 18.43 -47.59
C THR A 74 -4.34 17.93 -46.17
N SER A 75 -5.16 16.97 -45.75
CA SER A 75 -4.98 16.30 -44.47
C SER A 75 -3.67 15.52 -44.57
N THR A 76 -2.59 16.16 -44.14
CA THR A 76 -1.34 15.46 -43.88
C THR A 76 -1.65 14.53 -42.72
N VAL A 77 -1.83 13.25 -43.03
CA VAL A 77 -1.78 12.19 -42.03
C VAL A 77 -0.45 12.40 -41.29
N PRO A 78 -0.43 12.70 -39.98
CA PRO A 78 0.82 12.95 -39.29
C PRO A 78 1.69 11.71 -39.44
N ALA A 79 2.88 11.91 -40.04
CA ALA A 79 3.84 10.86 -40.26
C ALA A 79 4.10 10.14 -38.92
N LYS A 80 4.05 8.81 -38.93
CA LYS A 80 4.29 7.97 -37.75
C LYS A 80 5.70 8.29 -37.24
N GLU A 81 5.81 9.10 -36.18
CA GLU A 81 7.09 9.48 -35.59
C GLU A 81 7.90 8.21 -35.30
N LYS A 82 9.15 8.17 -35.76
CA LYS A 82 10.05 7.05 -35.47
C LYS A 82 10.35 7.08 -33.97
N VAL A 83 10.00 5.99 -33.28
CA VAL A 83 10.34 5.79 -31.87
C VAL A 83 11.86 5.75 -31.72
N SER A 84 12.41 6.65 -30.91
CA SER A 84 13.80 6.60 -30.45
C SER A 84 13.92 5.78 -29.16
N TRP A 85 15.05 5.07 -29.01
CA TRP A 85 15.45 4.37 -27.79
C TRP A 85 16.62 5.05 -27.07
N HIS A 86 17.00 6.23 -27.55
CA HIS A 86 18.07 7.05 -27.00
C HIS A 86 17.59 8.49 -26.85
N SER A 87 18.06 9.17 -25.81
CA SER A 87 17.74 10.57 -25.60
C SER A 87 18.57 11.46 -26.52
N ASN A 88 17.91 12.45 -27.12
CA ASN A 88 18.55 13.42 -28.02
C ASN A 88 19.53 14.37 -27.30
N GLY A 89 19.45 14.46 -25.97
CA GLY A 89 20.29 15.37 -25.18
C GLY A 89 21.63 14.77 -24.79
N ASP A 90 21.61 13.57 -24.20
CA ASP A 90 22.77 12.88 -23.62
C ASP A 90 23.19 11.60 -24.38
N GLY A 91 22.39 11.11 -25.32
CA GLY A 91 22.69 9.90 -26.12
C GLY A 91 22.48 8.58 -25.38
N ASP A 92 22.20 8.62 -24.08
CA ASP A 92 21.97 7.45 -23.24
C ASP A 92 20.66 6.73 -23.60
N PHE A 93 20.56 5.45 -23.25
CA PHE A 93 19.36 4.65 -23.47
C PHE A 93 18.16 5.29 -22.77
N ASP A 94 17.10 5.55 -23.52
CA ASP A 94 15.92 6.26 -23.05
C ASP A 94 14.67 5.76 -23.77
N ALA A 95 13.80 5.07 -23.03
CA ALA A 95 12.53 4.54 -23.49
C ALA A 95 11.40 5.58 -23.45
N SER A 96 11.69 6.86 -23.15
CA SER A 96 10.66 7.90 -23.05
C SER A 96 9.83 8.02 -24.31
N ASP A 97 10.45 8.07 -25.50
CA ASP A 97 9.71 8.27 -26.74
C ASP A 97 8.81 7.07 -27.05
N PHE A 98 9.27 5.85 -26.76
CA PHE A 98 8.46 4.65 -26.84
C PHE A 98 7.25 4.75 -25.92
N LEU A 99 7.46 5.01 -24.62
CA LEU A 99 6.38 5.04 -23.62
C LEU A 99 5.41 6.21 -23.80
N LEU A 100 5.92 7.36 -24.24
CA LEU A 100 5.13 8.57 -24.46
C LEU A 100 4.23 8.46 -25.69
N ASN A 101 4.72 7.83 -26.76
CA ASN A 101 4.02 7.74 -28.04
C ASN A 101 3.35 6.38 -28.29
N HIS A 102 3.46 5.44 -27.35
CA HIS A 102 2.83 4.13 -27.46
C HIS A 102 1.31 4.28 -27.56
N ARG A 103 0.71 3.54 -28.49
CA ARG A 103 -0.74 3.46 -28.64
C ARG A 103 -1.16 2.00 -28.52
N GLY A 104 -2.21 1.76 -27.73
CA GLY A 104 -2.73 0.41 -27.46
C GLY A 104 -2.08 -0.26 -26.26
N ALA A 105 -2.09 -1.60 -26.25
CA ALA A 105 -1.61 -2.41 -25.14
C ALA A 105 -0.09 -2.27 -24.96
N LEU A 106 0.36 -1.74 -23.82
CA LEU A 106 1.76 -1.70 -23.41
C LEU A 106 2.07 -2.94 -22.55
N PRO A 107 2.90 -3.88 -23.02
CA PRO A 107 3.33 -5.00 -22.21
C PRO A 107 4.32 -4.54 -21.13
N ILE A 108 3.97 -4.80 -19.88
CA ILE A 108 4.78 -4.53 -18.69
C ILE A 108 5.22 -5.88 -18.12
N PRO A 109 6.52 -6.24 -18.24
CA PRO A 109 7.03 -7.42 -17.57
C PRO A 109 7.01 -7.21 -16.05
N MET A 110 6.67 -8.26 -15.33
CA MET A 110 6.71 -8.30 -13.87
C MET A 110 7.73 -9.36 -13.46
N ILE A 111 8.57 -9.03 -12.49
CA ILE A 111 9.53 -9.97 -11.91
C ILE A 111 9.24 -10.03 -10.42
N ILE A 112 9.15 -11.24 -9.89
CA ILE A 112 8.81 -11.50 -8.50
C ILE A 112 10.04 -12.07 -7.81
N THR A 113 10.43 -11.41 -6.72
CA THR A 113 11.57 -11.78 -5.89
C THR A 113 11.18 -11.69 -4.41
N GLU A 114 10.04 -12.29 -4.09
CA GLU A 114 9.47 -12.24 -2.74
C GLU A 114 9.79 -13.56 -2.00
N PRO A 115 10.55 -13.52 -0.89
CA PRO A 115 10.88 -14.73 -0.13
C PRO A 115 9.67 -15.58 0.27
N ALA A 116 8.49 -14.97 0.49
CA ALA A 116 7.30 -15.70 0.89
C ALA A 116 6.71 -16.61 -0.21
N ILE A 117 6.97 -16.31 -1.48
CA ILE A 117 6.38 -17.03 -2.63
C ILE A 117 7.42 -17.47 -3.68
N GLY A 118 8.70 -17.23 -3.42
CA GLY A 118 9.81 -17.58 -4.30
C GLY A 118 9.96 -16.65 -5.50
N TYR A 119 10.86 -17.05 -6.41
CA TYR A 119 11.08 -16.33 -7.65
C TYR A 119 9.96 -16.56 -8.65
N GLY A 120 9.63 -15.54 -9.41
CA GLY A 120 8.59 -15.65 -10.43
C GLY A 120 8.62 -14.53 -11.44
N GLY A 121 7.67 -14.59 -12.35
CA GLY A 121 7.49 -13.59 -13.38
C GLY A 121 6.04 -13.48 -13.81
N GLY A 122 5.76 -12.43 -14.57
CA GLY A 122 4.45 -12.19 -15.12
C GLY A 122 4.49 -11.15 -16.22
N VAL A 123 3.33 -10.92 -16.80
CA VAL A 123 3.14 -9.85 -17.79
C VAL A 123 1.78 -9.22 -17.56
N ALA A 124 1.73 -7.90 -17.64
CA ALA A 124 0.51 -7.13 -17.72
C ALA A 124 0.46 -6.38 -19.04
N LEU A 125 -0.71 -6.31 -19.65
CA LEU A 125 -1.01 -5.45 -20.77
C LEU A 125 -1.75 -4.23 -20.24
N MET A 126 -1.12 -3.06 -20.29
CA MET A 126 -1.71 -1.78 -19.89
C MET A 126 -2.24 -1.02 -21.10
N PHE A 127 -3.49 -0.59 -21.03
CA PHE A 127 -4.17 0.19 -22.06
C PHE A 127 -4.43 1.58 -21.49
N PHE A 128 -3.94 2.59 -22.20
CA PHE A 128 -4.13 3.99 -21.83
C PHE A 128 -5.20 4.62 -22.72
N SER A 129 -6.10 5.43 -22.14
CA SER A 129 -7.10 6.17 -22.93
C SER A 129 -6.47 7.25 -23.80
N GLU A 130 -5.33 7.78 -23.38
CA GLU A 130 -4.56 8.81 -24.08
C GLU A 130 -3.06 8.51 -23.93
N SER A 131 -2.25 9.08 -24.82
CA SER A 131 -0.79 8.89 -24.75
C SER A 131 -0.21 9.65 -23.55
N MET A 132 0.91 9.19 -22.98
CA MET A 132 1.55 9.90 -21.87
C MET A 132 2.10 11.26 -22.34
N ALA A 133 2.41 11.41 -23.63
CA ALA A 133 2.74 12.69 -24.23
C ALA A 133 1.59 13.69 -24.16
N ASP A 134 0.37 13.25 -24.48
CA ASP A 134 -0.83 14.09 -24.43
C ASP A 134 -1.11 14.54 -23.00
N ALA A 135 -1.07 13.61 -22.04
CA ALA A 135 -1.23 13.92 -20.62
C ALA A 135 -0.18 14.92 -20.12
N ALA A 136 1.09 14.75 -20.52
CA ALA A 136 2.18 15.66 -20.15
C ALA A 136 2.08 17.05 -20.80
N ARG A 137 1.59 17.16 -22.05
CA ARG A 137 1.32 18.47 -22.67
C ARG A 137 0.20 19.19 -21.93
N ASN A 138 -0.91 18.50 -21.67
CA ASN A 138 -2.05 19.06 -20.94
C ASN A 138 -1.61 19.56 -19.55
N ALA A 139 -0.70 18.84 -18.89
CA ALA A 139 -0.13 19.25 -17.61
C ALA A 139 0.72 20.53 -17.70
N LYS A 140 1.49 20.72 -18.79
CA LYS A 140 2.25 21.96 -19.00
C LYS A 140 1.35 23.17 -19.24
N GLU A 141 0.21 22.97 -19.89
CA GLU A 141 -0.75 24.03 -20.21
C GLU A 141 -1.63 24.40 -19.00
N THR A 142 -2.05 23.40 -18.22
CA THR A 142 -2.98 23.58 -17.09
C THR A 142 -2.30 23.66 -15.72
N GLY A 143 -1.01 23.31 -15.64
CA GLY A 143 -0.25 23.20 -14.39
C GLY A 143 -0.59 21.96 -13.56
N VAL A 144 -1.49 21.08 -14.03
CA VAL A 144 -1.97 19.90 -13.29
C VAL A 144 -1.74 18.63 -14.11
N MET A 145 -0.90 17.73 -13.62
CA MET A 145 -0.75 16.39 -14.20
C MET A 145 -1.95 15.53 -13.82
N THR A 146 -2.89 15.37 -14.75
CA THR A 146 -3.98 14.40 -14.61
C THR A 146 -3.46 13.02 -15.02
N PRO A 147 -3.51 12.01 -14.16
CA PRO A 147 -3.11 10.67 -14.57
C PRO A 147 -4.10 10.14 -15.64
N PRO A 148 -3.58 9.47 -16.69
CA PRO A 148 -4.39 8.88 -17.74
C PRO A 148 -5.34 7.81 -17.18
N ASN A 149 -6.42 7.50 -17.90
CA ASN A 149 -7.20 6.31 -17.59
C ASN A 149 -6.41 5.06 -18.03
N ILE A 150 -6.33 4.09 -17.14
CA ILE A 150 -5.53 2.87 -17.33
C ILE A 150 -6.44 1.67 -17.14
N THR A 151 -6.49 0.78 -18.13
CA THR A 151 -6.99 -0.58 -17.94
C THR A 151 -5.81 -1.52 -18.03
N ALA A 152 -5.57 -2.35 -17.03
CA ALA A 152 -4.52 -3.36 -17.08
C ALA A 152 -5.09 -4.74 -16.88
N VAL A 153 -4.66 -5.69 -17.71
CA VAL A 153 -4.94 -7.12 -17.55
C VAL A 153 -3.63 -7.87 -17.52
N GLY A 154 -3.48 -8.81 -16.60
CA GLY A 154 -2.21 -9.52 -16.48
C GLY A 154 -2.28 -10.74 -15.61
N GLY A 155 -1.16 -11.45 -15.58
CA GLY A 155 -0.98 -12.61 -14.74
C GLY A 155 0.48 -12.81 -14.34
N MET A 156 0.67 -13.61 -13.30
CA MET A 156 1.96 -13.92 -12.72
C MET A 156 2.01 -15.37 -12.24
N TYR A 157 3.21 -15.93 -12.19
CA TYR A 157 3.49 -17.28 -11.71
C TYR A 157 4.85 -17.31 -11.02
N THR A 158 4.98 -18.08 -9.95
CA THR A 158 6.24 -18.28 -9.21
C THR A 158 6.64 -19.75 -9.16
N GLU A 159 7.91 -20.00 -8.88
CA GLU A 159 8.50 -21.34 -8.79
C GLU A 159 7.85 -22.22 -7.73
N ASN A 160 7.31 -21.63 -6.65
CA ASN A 160 6.61 -22.39 -5.61
C ASN A 160 5.16 -22.78 -6.03
N GLY A 161 4.73 -22.36 -7.23
CA GLY A 161 3.41 -22.62 -7.79
C GLY A 161 2.35 -21.61 -7.37
N THR A 162 2.75 -20.48 -6.77
CA THR A 162 1.85 -19.34 -6.57
C THR A 162 1.56 -18.70 -7.91
N TRP A 163 0.29 -18.38 -8.16
CA TRP A 163 -0.10 -17.66 -9.35
C TRP A 163 -1.27 -16.72 -9.09
N GLY A 164 -1.41 -15.72 -9.95
CA GLY A 164 -2.55 -14.83 -9.95
C GLY A 164 -2.78 -14.25 -11.33
N ALA A 165 -4.03 -13.89 -11.60
CA ALA A 165 -4.39 -13.14 -12.80
C ALA A 165 -5.53 -12.18 -12.47
N GLY A 166 -5.57 -11.04 -13.13
CA GLY A 166 -6.57 -10.04 -12.83
C GLY A 166 -6.70 -8.94 -13.87
N LEU A 167 -7.73 -8.15 -13.66
CA LEU A 167 -8.06 -6.95 -14.40
C LEU A 167 -8.14 -5.80 -13.39
N MET A 168 -7.56 -4.66 -13.73
CA MET A 168 -7.72 -3.42 -13.00
C MET A 168 -8.07 -2.28 -13.96
N HIS A 169 -8.84 -1.32 -13.47
CA HIS A 169 -9.17 -0.09 -14.15
C HIS A 169 -9.00 1.09 -13.21
N PHE A 170 -8.23 2.06 -13.63
CA PHE A 170 -8.10 3.36 -13.01
C PHE A 170 -8.68 4.42 -13.94
N HIS A 171 -9.53 5.28 -13.40
CA HIS A 171 -10.21 6.32 -14.16
C HIS A 171 -10.19 7.64 -13.41
N THR A 172 -10.01 8.75 -14.13
CA THR A 172 -10.13 10.10 -13.59
C THR A 172 -11.20 10.89 -14.34
N TRP A 173 -11.95 11.72 -13.60
CA TRP A 173 -12.90 12.66 -14.18
C TRP A 173 -12.61 14.09 -13.71
N GLY A 174 -12.98 15.06 -14.55
CA GLY A 174 -12.98 16.48 -14.20
C GLY A 174 -11.59 17.05 -13.87
N GLY A 175 -10.55 16.67 -14.62
CA GLY A 175 -9.18 17.13 -14.35
C GLY A 175 -8.66 16.60 -13.01
N ASP A 176 -8.88 15.31 -12.77
CA ASP A 176 -8.44 14.59 -11.56
C ASP A 176 -9.18 14.99 -10.27
N ALA A 177 -10.41 15.52 -10.42
CA ALA A 177 -11.32 15.83 -9.31
C ALA A 177 -11.96 14.57 -8.71
N ILE A 178 -12.19 13.54 -9.52
CA ILE A 178 -12.70 12.23 -9.08
C ILE A 178 -11.76 11.16 -9.61
N ARG A 179 -11.35 10.22 -8.75
CA ARG A 179 -10.57 9.05 -9.11
C ARG A 179 -11.34 7.78 -8.79
N TYR A 180 -11.44 6.87 -9.74
CA TYR A 180 -11.96 5.53 -9.53
C TYR A 180 -10.85 4.50 -9.69
N LEU A 181 -10.85 3.51 -8.80
CA LEU A 181 -10.05 2.31 -8.91
C LEU A 181 -10.97 1.09 -8.75
N GLY A 182 -11.04 0.28 -9.78
CA GLY A 182 -11.74 -1.00 -9.78
C GLY A 182 -10.79 -2.13 -10.14
N GLY A 183 -10.93 -3.30 -9.52
CA GLY A 183 -10.16 -4.46 -9.92
C GLY A 183 -10.76 -5.77 -9.46
N ILE A 184 -10.55 -6.81 -10.25
CA ILE A 184 -10.89 -8.19 -9.92
C ILE A 184 -9.70 -9.10 -10.21
N ALA A 185 -9.40 -10.02 -9.29
CA ALA A 185 -8.28 -10.93 -9.45
C ALA A 185 -8.62 -12.32 -8.91
N LYS A 186 -8.12 -13.35 -9.59
CA LYS A 186 -8.02 -14.71 -9.08
C LYS A 186 -6.62 -14.92 -8.55
N VAL A 187 -6.51 -15.49 -7.35
CA VAL A 187 -5.22 -15.82 -6.73
C VAL A 187 -5.21 -17.25 -6.25
N ASN A 188 -4.04 -17.88 -6.35
CA ASN A 188 -3.69 -19.10 -5.66
C ASN A 188 -2.29 -18.90 -5.07
N MET A 189 -2.23 -18.60 -3.78
CA MET A 189 -0.99 -18.30 -3.07
C MET A 189 -0.60 -19.47 -2.19
N LYS A 190 0.65 -19.90 -2.30
CA LYS A 190 1.28 -20.87 -1.40
C LYS A 190 2.34 -20.12 -0.59
N THR A 191 2.17 -20.08 0.72
CA THR A 191 3.04 -19.34 1.63
C THR A 191 3.01 -19.97 3.02
N ASP A 192 3.77 -19.43 3.95
CA ASP A 192 3.93 -19.96 5.30
C ASP A 192 3.29 -19.06 6.36
N TYR A 193 2.65 -19.71 7.33
CA TYR A 193 2.23 -19.07 8.57
C TYR A 193 3.23 -19.41 9.69
N TYR A 194 3.77 -18.39 10.33
CA TYR A 194 4.82 -18.55 11.34
C TYR A 194 4.26 -18.63 12.77
N GLY A 195 3.25 -17.80 13.09
CA GLY A 195 2.63 -17.75 14.42
C GLY A 195 3.63 -17.61 15.58
N LEU A 196 3.24 -18.11 16.76
CA LEU A 196 4.01 -17.94 18.01
C LEU A 196 5.38 -18.64 18.01
N SER A 197 5.46 -19.82 17.39
CA SER A 197 6.70 -20.61 17.35
C SER A 197 7.72 -20.06 16.35
N ASN A 198 7.35 -19.06 15.54
CA ASN A 198 8.15 -18.54 14.44
C ASN A 198 8.71 -19.65 13.53
N SER A 199 7.94 -20.73 13.37
CA SER A 199 8.29 -21.90 12.55
C SER A 199 7.34 -21.96 11.36
N PRO A 200 7.85 -22.12 10.13
CA PRO A 200 7.04 -22.04 8.92
C PRO A 200 6.03 -23.20 8.86
N ARG A 201 4.77 -22.85 8.58
CA ARG A 201 3.68 -23.81 8.36
C ARG A 201 2.98 -23.48 7.06
N THR A 202 3.26 -24.28 6.05
CA THR A 202 2.78 -24.03 4.70
C THR A 202 1.27 -24.18 4.60
N TYR A 203 0.66 -23.20 3.95
CA TYR A 203 -0.74 -23.20 3.61
C TYR A 203 -0.96 -22.63 2.21
N GLN A 204 -2.08 -23.02 1.61
CA GLN A 204 -2.55 -22.52 0.34
C GLN A 204 -3.78 -21.63 0.55
N LEU A 205 -3.78 -20.45 -0.06
CA LEU A 205 -4.89 -19.50 -0.08
C LEU A 205 -5.36 -19.32 -1.52
N ASN A 206 -6.52 -19.85 -1.84
CA ASN A 206 -7.15 -19.73 -3.14
C ASN A 206 -8.36 -18.81 -3.05
N GLY A 207 -8.48 -17.80 -3.91
CA GLY A 207 -9.62 -16.90 -3.79
C GLY A 207 -9.83 -15.96 -4.97
N TRP A 208 -10.94 -15.22 -4.90
CA TRP A 208 -11.26 -14.11 -5.78
C TRP A 208 -11.26 -12.83 -4.96
N LEU A 209 -10.50 -11.83 -5.42
CA LEU A 209 -10.43 -10.49 -4.86
C LEU A 209 -11.21 -9.53 -5.76
N LEU A 210 -11.98 -8.64 -5.15
CA LEU A 210 -12.61 -7.48 -5.78
C LEU A 210 -12.24 -6.25 -4.98
N VAL A 211 -11.87 -5.17 -5.66
CA VAL A 211 -11.68 -3.84 -5.08
C VAL A 211 -12.50 -2.84 -5.90
N GLN A 212 -13.17 -1.93 -5.20
CA GLN A 212 -13.88 -0.80 -5.76
C GLN A 212 -13.59 0.41 -4.88
N GLN A 213 -13.16 1.52 -5.47
CA GLN A 213 -12.83 2.73 -4.75
C GLN A 213 -13.19 3.95 -5.59
N VAL A 214 -13.76 4.94 -4.94
CA VAL A 214 -13.97 6.27 -5.52
C VAL A 214 -13.41 7.29 -4.56
N LEU A 215 -12.56 8.18 -5.04
CA LEU A 215 -12.01 9.28 -4.27
C LEU A 215 -12.39 10.61 -4.91
N PHE A 216 -12.70 11.58 -4.06
CA PHE A 216 -13.03 12.94 -4.43
C PHE A 216 -11.96 13.88 -3.92
N ARG A 217 -11.43 14.73 -4.80
CA ARG A 217 -10.51 15.80 -4.42
C ARG A 217 -11.24 16.83 -3.57
N ILE A 218 -10.62 17.29 -2.49
CA ILE A 218 -11.17 18.35 -1.63
C ILE A 218 -10.76 19.71 -2.22
N GLY A 219 -11.69 20.35 -2.93
CA GLY A 219 -11.46 21.66 -3.57
C GLY A 219 -10.26 21.64 -4.52
N HIS A 220 -9.37 22.63 -4.37
CA HIS A 220 -8.10 22.71 -5.11
C HIS A 220 -6.90 22.18 -4.31
N SER A 221 -7.14 21.39 -3.26
CA SER A 221 -6.07 20.88 -2.41
C SER A 221 -5.47 19.58 -2.97
N HIS A 222 -4.41 19.10 -2.31
CA HIS A 222 -3.77 17.81 -2.56
C HIS A 222 -4.45 16.65 -1.85
N TRP A 223 -5.59 16.89 -1.19
CA TRP A 223 -6.32 15.88 -0.44
C TRP A 223 -7.42 15.23 -1.26
N TYR A 224 -7.55 13.93 -1.08
CA TYR A 224 -8.62 13.11 -1.60
C TYR A 224 -9.29 12.36 -0.46
N VAL A 225 -10.59 12.15 -0.59
CA VAL A 225 -11.35 11.34 0.37
C VAL A 225 -12.43 10.55 -0.36
N GLY A 226 -12.69 9.33 0.08
CA GLY A 226 -13.85 8.60 -0.42
C GLY A 226 -13.94 7.15 0.01
N PRO A 227 -15.01 6.46 -0.41
CA PRO A 227 -15.26 5.09 0.00
C PRO A 227 -14.37 4.09 -0.75
N ARG A 228 -14.03 3.00 -0.05
CA ARG A 228 -13.42 1.78 -0.60
C ARG A 228 -14.24 0.57 -0.16
N TYR A 229 -14.52 -0.32 -1.10
CA TYR A 229 -15.07 -1.64 -0.86
C TYR A 229 -14.07 -2.70 -1.33
N THR A 230 -13.77 -3.66 -0.48
CA THR A 230 -12.96 -4.83 -0.83
C THR A 230 -13.71 -6.10 -0.49
N TYR A 231 -13.70 -7.08 -1.39
CA TYR A 231 -14.32 -8.37 -1.16
C TYR A 231 -13.33 -9.48 -1.51
N PHE A 232 -13.16 -10.44 -0.60
CA PHE A 232 -12.30 -11.59 -0.79
C PHE A 232 -13.05 -12.86 -0.42
N ASP A 233 -13.41 -13.66 -1.43
CA ASP A 233 -13.93 -15.01 -1.24
C ASP A 233 -12.79 -16.00 -1.40
N SER A 234 -12.50 -16.72 -0.33
CA SER A 234 -11.25 -17.47 -0.20
C SER A 234 -11.48 -18.83 0.45
N ASN A 235 -10.68 -19.80 0.04
CA ASN A 235 -10.50 -21.06 0.71
C ASN A 235 -9.05 -21.18 1.15
N THR A 236 -8.87 -21.55 2.41
CA THR A 236 -7.56 -21.77 3.02
C THR A 236 -7.38 -23.24 3.31
N HIS A 237 -6.20 -23.79 3.03
CA HIS A 237 -5.86 -25.17 3.35
C HIS A 237 -4.40 -25.30 3.78
N PHE A 238 -4.14 -25.80 4.99
CA PHE A 238 -2.78 -26.12 5.43
C PHE A 238 -2.30 -27.41 4.78
N THR A 239 -1.16 -27.35 4.11
CA THR A 239 -0.53 -28.52 3.48
C THR A 239 0.61 -29.09 4.33
N GLY A 240 1.13 -28.29 5.27
CA GLY A 240 2.12 -28.71 6.26
C GLY A 240 1.53 -28.95 7.64
N GLN A 241 2.31 -28.69 8.69
CA GLN A 241 1.83 -28.76 10.07
C GLN A 241 0.71 -27.73 10.30
N VAL A 242 -0.45 -28.22 10.71
CA VAL A 242 -1.63 -27.38 10.97
C VAL A 242 -1.38 -26.45 12.16
N ALA A 243 -1.69 -25.17 11.97
CA ALA A 243 -1.60 -24.16 13.02
C ALA A 243 -2.86 -24.17 13.92
N GLN A 244 -2.87 -25.01 14.95
CA GLN A 244 -4.04 -25.17 15.84
C GLN A 244 -4.48 -23.86 16.50
N GLU A 245 -3.55 -22.92 16.71
CA GLU A 245 -3.84 -21.61 17.32
C GLU A 245 -4.68 -20.67 16.44
N VAL A 246 -4.86 -20.98 15.15
CA VAL A 246 -5.72 -20.20 14.24
C VAL A 246 -7.19 -20.63 14.30
N GLY A 247 -7.51 -21.64 15.12
CA GLY A 247 -8.86 -22.11 15.39
C GLY A 247 -9.41 -23.01 14.29
N VAL A 248 -9.84 -22.42 13.17
CA VAL A 248 -10.35 -23.16 12.00
C VAL A 248 -9.38 -22.93 10.83
N PRO A 249 -8.30 -23.73 10.75
CA PRO A 249 -7.21 -23.53 9.78
C PRO A 249 -7.65 -23.71 8.33
N ASP A 250 -8.54 -24.67 8.09
CA ASP A 250 -9.10 -24.94 6.78
C ASP A 250 -10.53 -24.43 6.72
N ALA A 251 -10.74 -23.36 5.97
CA ALA A 251 -12.04 -22.73 5.90
C ALA A 251 -12.24 -21.95 4.61
N GLN A 252 -13.47 -22.05 4.10
CA GLN A 252 -14.00 -21.05 3.18
C GLN A 252 -14.43 -19.82 3.97
N ARG A 253 -13.92 -18.66 3.58
CA ARG A 253 -14.19 -17.37 4.22
C ARG A 253 -14.46 -16.32 3.16
N ARG A 254 -15.49 -15.51 3.43
CA ARG A 254 -15.83 -14.32 2.65
C ARG A 254 -15.50 -13.12 3.52
N ILE A 255 -14.69 -12.20 3.03
CA ILE A 255 -14.32 -10.99 3.74
C ILE A 255 -14.76 -9.82 2.88
N GLY A 256 -15.90 -9.23 3.22
CA GLY A 256 -16.39 -7.98 2.62
C GLY A 256 -16.16 -6.82 3.56
N LYS A 257 -15.35 -5.85 3.15
CA LYS A 257 -15.01 -4.66 3.92
C LYS A 257 -15.47 -3.40 3.22
N VAL A 258 -16.14 -2.51 3.95
CA VAL A 258 -16.44 -1.14 3.52
C VAL A 258 -15.63 -0.20 4.38
N GLY A 259 -15.05 0.83 3.78
CA GLY A 259 -14.21 1.77 4.50
C GLY A 259 -14.08 3.13 3.84
N LEU A 260 -13.40 4.02 4.57
CA LEU A 260 -13.01 5.35 4.16
C LEU A 260 -11.52 5.36 3.84
N VAL A 261 -11.16 6.04 2.76
CA VAL A 261 -9.77 6.29 2.36
C VAL A 261 -9.56 7.79 2.28
N ILE A 262 -8.45 8.26 2.83
CA ILE A 262 -8.01 9.65 2.78
C ILE A 262 -6.58 9.66 2.25
N ASP A 263 -6.37 10.30 1.10
CA ASP A 263 -5.04 10.41 0.48
C ASP A 263 -4.59 11.87 0.47
N TYR A 264 -3.28 12.05 0.56
CA TYR A 264 -2.58 13.31 0.33
C TYR A 264 -1.38 13.06 -0.56
N ASP A 265 -1.23 13.82 -1.64
CA ASP A 265 -0.10 13.66 -2.56
C ASP A 265 0.43 15.00 -3.08
N THR A 266 1.69 15.27 -2.74
CA THR A 266 2.46 16.45 -3.19
C THR A 266 3.77 16.06 -3.87
N ARG A 267 3.94 14.78 -4.21
CA ARG A 267 5.16 14.29 -4.85
C ARG A 267 5.34 15.00 -6.19
N ASP A 268 6.58 15.38 -6.47
CA ASP A 268 6.97 15.97 -7.75
C ASP A 268 6.89 14.96 -8.90
N ASN A 269 7.09 13.67 -8.60
CA ASN A 269 6.93 12.59 -9.56
C ASN A 269 6.33 11.36 -8.84
N MET A 270 5.32 10.72 -9.43
CA MET A 270 4.67 9.56 -8.81
C MET A 270 5.50 8.27 -8.84
N PHE A 271 6.46 8.16 -9.77
CA PHE A 271 7.29 6.97 -9.96
C PHE A 271 8.58 7.06 -9.14
N PHE A 272 9.33 8.15 -9.27
CA PHE A 272 10.63 8.33 -8.61
C PHE A 272 10.77 9.75 -8.07
N PRO A 273 10.11 10.06 -6.93
CA PRO A 273 10.06 11.42 -6.38
C PRO A 273 11.46 11.91 -5.94
N ASN A 274 11.71 13.22 -6.05
CA ASN A 274 12.84 13.89 -5.39
C ASN A 274 12.39 14.77 -4.22
N ARG A 275 11.12 15.19 -4.21
CA ARG A 275 10.57 16.01 -3.14
C ARG A 275 9.07 15.79 -2.96
N GLY A 276 8.57 16.21 -1.81
CA GLY A 276 7.15 16.16 -1.48
C GLY A 276 6.80 14.95 -0.65
N SER A 277 5.52 14.78 -0.35
CA SER A 277 5.04 13.75 0.55
C SER A 277 3.80 13.07 0.00
N TYR A 278 3.63 11.80 0.37
CA TYR A 278 2.42 11.03 0.17
C TYR A 278 1.95 10.47 1.50
N MET A 279 0.65 10.49 1.73
CA MET A 279 0.02 9.85 2.89
C MET A 279 -1.28 9.20 2.47
N GLU A 280 -1.55 7.99 2.98
CA GLU A 280 -2.86 7.36 2.91
C GLU A 280 -3.28 6.90 4.31
N LEU A 281 -4.52 7.22 4.68
CA LEU A 281 -5.21 6.64 5.82
C LEU A 281 -6.42 5.84 5.33
N GLU A 282 -6.50 4.59 5.75
CA GLU A 282 -7.58 3.67 5.44
C GLU A 282 -8.22 3.17 6.74
N LEU A 283 -9.55 3.30 6.82
CA LEU A 283 -10.37 2.82 7.92
C LEU A 283 -11.44 1.89 7.33
N GLN A 284 -11.35 0.58 7.52
CA GLN A 284 -12.33 -0.36 6.98
C GLN A 284 -12.95 -1.26 8.05
N ALA A 285 -14.20 -1.66 7.82
CA ALA A 285 -14.92 -2.60 8.66
C ALA A 285 -15.43 -3.78 7.82
N ALA A 286 -15.08 -4.99 8.24
CA ALA A 286 -15.66 -6.24 7.77
C ALA A 286 -16.95 -6.52 8.53
N ARG A 287 -18.06 -6.72 7.81
CA ARG A 287 -19.40 -6.92 8.40
C ARG A 287 -20.27 -7.89 7.61
N PRO A 288 -21.22 -8.61 8.24
CA PRO A 288 -22.17 -9.47 7.52
C PRO A 288 -22.98 -8.75 6.44
N TRP A 289 -23.41 -7.51 6.69
CA TRP A 289 -24.15 -6.72 5.70
C TRP A 289 -23.31 -6.34 4.47
N ALA A 290 -21.97 -6.39 4.58
CA ALA A 290 -21.03 -6.20 3.48
C ALA A 290 -20.61 -7.54 2.82
N GLY A 291 -21.25 -8.66 3.17
CA GLY A 291 -20.92 -9.99 2.64
C GLY A 291 -19.79 -10.71 3.40
N SER A 292 -19.39 -10.22 4.57
CA SER A 292 -18.33 -10.86 5.37
C SER A 292 -18.86 -11.98 6.27
N SER A 293 -18.12 -13.09 6.37
CA SER A 293 -18.36 -14.14 7.37
C SER A 293 -17.64 -13.89 8.71
N GLN A 294 -16.85 -12.83 8.80
CA GLN A 294 -16.13 -12.40 10.01
C GLN A 294 -16.39 -10.91 10.29
N SER A 295 -16.35 -10.52 11.57
CA SER A 295 -16.53 -9.14 11.99
C SER A 295 -15.24 -8.62 12.62
N PHE A 296 -14.60 -7.69 11.91
CA PHE A 296 -13.34 -7.08 12.35
C PHE A 296 -13.15 -5.72 11.68
N GLU A 297 -12.24 -4.90 12.20
CA GLU A 297 -11.85 -3.62 11.64
C GLU A 297 -10.37 -3.62 11.25
N THR A 298 -10.00 -2.81 10.26
CA THR A 298 -8.61 -2.53 9.92
C THR A 298 -8.38 -1.02 9.85
N TYR A 299 -7.29 -0.57 10.46
CA TYR A 299 -6.83 0.81 10.45
C TYR A 299 -5.41 0.82 9.89
N ASN A 300 -5.23 1.35 8.68
CA ASN A 300 -3.95 1.34 7.99
C ASN A 300 -3.53 2.78 7.68
N GLY A 301 -2.34 3.18 8.11
CA GLY A 301 -1.75 4.47 7.81
C GLY A 301 -0.38 4.27 7.19
N ARG A 302 -0.13 4.91 6.05
CA ARG A 302 1.20 4.95 5.41
C ARG A 302 1.55 6.38 5.04
N GLY A 303 2.78 6.76 5.29
CA GLY A 303 3.32 8.08 5.00
C GLY A 303 4.73 7.98 4.46
N TYR A 304 5.00 8.73 3.40
CA TYR A 304 6.30 8.84 2.76
C TYR A 304 6.63 10.31 2.56
N THR A 305 7.88 10.71 2.78
CA THR A 305 8.37 12.04 2.43
C THR A 305 9.75 11.96 1.81
N TRP A 306 9.99 12.77 0.79
CA TRP A 306 11.28 12.93 0.12
C TRP A 306 11.76 14.36 0.32
N LEU A 307 12.98 14.49 0.83
CA LEU A 307 13.61 15.74 1.20
C LEU A 307 14.91 15.89 0.40
N PRO A 308 15.03 16.88 -0.49
CA PRO A 308 16.30 17.17 -1.15
C PRO A 308 17.26 17.75 -0.12
N LEU A 309 18.29 16.98 0.26
CA LEU A 309 19.32 17.40 1.22
C LEU A 309 20.37 18.29 0.55
N ALA A 310 20.66 18.02 -0.72
CA ALA A 310 21.55 18.79 -1.58
C ALA A 310 21.09 18.62 -3.04
N ARG A 311 21.83 19.22 -3.99
CA ARG A 311 21.51 19.14 -5.43
C ARG A 311 21.30 17.70 -5.92
N ASP A 312 22.16 16.78 -5.47
CA ASP A 312 22.18 15.39 -5.94
C ASP A 312 21.81 14.38 -4.85
N TRP A 313 21.39 14.84 -3.66
CA TRP A 313 21.11 13.99 -2.50
C TRP A 313 19.65 14.13 -2.06
N VAL A 314 18.96 13.00 -1.91
CA VAL A 314 17.58 12.93 -1.45
C VAL A 314 17.47 11.98 -0.27
N LEU A 315 16.87 12.44 0.81
CA LEU A 315 16.46 11.61 1.95
C LEU A 315 14.99 11.26 1.81
N GLY A 316 14.70 9.97 1.70
CA GLY A 316 13.38 9.41 1.85
C GLY A 316 13.14 8.95 3.29
N LEU A 317 11.96 9.20 3.82
CA LEU A 317 11.48 8.65 5.09
C LEU A 317 10.11 8.00 4.89
N ARG A 318 9.92 6.84 5.51
CA ARG A 318 8.68 6.07 5.50
C ARG A 318 8.24 5.74 6.92
N LEU A 319 6.93 5.89 7.16
CA LEU A 319 6.21 5.39 8.31
C LEU A 319 5.01 4.57 7.82
N ASP A 320 4.82 3.37 8.34
CA ASP A 320 3.69 2.50 7.98
C ASP A 320 3.20 1.78 9.24
N GLY A 321 1.91 1.94 9.55
CA GLY A 321 1.24 1.41 10.72
C GLY A 321 -0.07 0.73 10.32
N ARG A 322 -0.29 -0.48 10.83
CA ARG A 322 -1.42 -1.34 10.47
C ARG A 322 -1.97 -1.98 11.72
N PHE A 323 -3.27 -1.84 11.93
CA PHE A 323 -3.93 -2.29 13.14
C PHE A 323 -5.21 -3.03 12.75
N SER A 324 -5.54 -4.06 13.52
CA SER A 324 -6.76 -4.83 13.34
C SER A 324 -7.39 -5.16 14.69
N ALA A 325 -8.72 -5.17 14.72
CA ALA A 325 -9.49 -5.45 15.93
C ALA A 325 -10.67 -6.37 15.60
N GLY A 326 -11.05 -7.24 16.54
CA GLY A 326 -12.10 -8.26 16.34
C GLY A 326 -11.58 -9.56 15.72
N ASP A 327 -12.46 -10.27 15.03
CA ASP A 327 -12.24 -11.64 14.54
C ASP A 327 -11.47 -11.65 13.22
N THR A 328 -10.25 -11.10 13.23
CA THR A 328 -9.41 -10.98 12.03
C THR A 328 -8.79 -12.34 11.66
N PRO A 329 -9.05 -12.88 10.46
CA PRO A 329 -8.44 -14.14 10.00
C PRO A 329 -6.92 -14.05 9.96
N PHE A 330 -6.23 -15.16 10.23
CA PHE A 330 -4.77 -15.16 10.38
C PHE A 330 -4.02 -14.63 9.13
N TYR A 331 -4.54 -14.89 7.92
CA TYR A 331 -3.98 -14.41 6.66
C TYR A 331 -4.31 -12.94 6.34
N ALA A 332 -5.17 -12.30 7.14
CA ALA A 332 -5.53 -10.89 7.04
C ALA A 332 -4.95 -10.05 8.19
N GLN A 333 -4.14 -10.68 9.07
CA GLN A 333 -3.47 -9.99 10.17
C GLN A 333 -2.39 -9.03 9.62
N PRO A 334 -2.21 -7.86 10.26
CA PRO A 334 -1.06 -6.99 10.00
C PRO A 334 0.28 -7.71 10.15
N TYR A 335 1.26 -7.24 9.38
CA TYR A 335 2.63 -7.77 9.42
C TYR A 335 3.67 -6.69 9.11
N VAL A 336 4.90 -6.90 9.55
CA VAL A 336 6.04 -6.03 9.24
C VAL A 336 6.41 -6.15 7.76
N LYS A 337 6.31 -5.04 7.01
CA LYS A 337 6.62 -4.96 5.58
C LYS A 337 7.86 -4.09 5.35
N LEU A 338 9.02 -4.72 5.46
CA LEU A 338 10.34 -4.14 5.16
C LEU A 338 11.00 -4.95 4.04
N ARG A 339 11.83 -4.31 3.21
CA ARG A 339 12.68 -5.01 2.23
C ARG A 339 13.58 -6.00 2.97
N GLY A 340 13.81 -7.20 2.43
CA GLY A 340 14.60 -8.25 3.07
C GLY A 340 13.86 -9.05 4.15
N VAL A 341 12.62 -8.69 4.49
CA VAL A 341 11.79 -9.43 5.46
C VAL A 341 10.71 -10.19 4.70
N GLN A 342 10.67 -11.51 4.86
CA GLN A 342 9.62 -12.35 4.29
C GLN A 342 8.23 -11.85 4.72
N GLN A 343 7.34 -11.62 3.74
CA GLN A 343 5.97 -11.21 4.02
C GLN A 343 5.23 -12.25 4.89
N GLY A 344 4.47 -11.76 5.87
CA GLY A 344 3.70 -12.61 6.79
C GLY A 344 4.52 -13.28 7.91
N ARG A 345 5.87 -13.20 7.89
CA ARG A 345 6.69 -13.83 8.94
C ARG A 345 6.48 -13.23 10.32
N TYR A 346 6.52 -11.91 10.39
CA TYR A 346 6.29 -11.15 11.63
C TYR A 346 4.90 -10.52 11.55
N GLN A 347 3.90 -11.27 11.99
CA GLN A 347 2.50 -10.87 11.93
C GLN A 347 1.81 -10.95 13.29
N ASP A 348 0.93 -9.98 13.55
CA ASP A 348 0.08 -9.93 14.75
C ASP A 348 -1.05 -8.89 14.52
N GLN A 349 -1.90 -8.65 15.51
CA GLN A 349 -3.01 -7.69 15.45
C GLN A 349 -2.58 -6.27 15.06
N ASN A 350 -1.37 -5.89 15.43
CA ASN A 350 -0.79 -4.58 15.11
C ASN A 350 0.60 -4.79 14.52
N ALA A 351 0.96 -3.97 13.55
CA ALA A 351 2.30 -3.88 13.01
C ALA A 351 2.66 -2.44 12.71
N ALA A 352 3.89 -2.04 13.01
CA ALA A 352 4.42 -0.73 12.68
C ALA A 352 5.87 -0.84 12.24
N MET A 353 6.24 0.00 11.28
CA MET A 353 7.59 0.09 10.78
C MET A 353 7.95 1.51 10.34
N VAL A 354 9.24 1.79 10.40
CA VAL A 354 9.87 2.97 9.85
C VAL A 354 11.01 2.55 8.92
N GLU A 355 11.25 3.32 7.86
CA GLU A 355 12.37 3.10 6.95
C GLU A 355 12.94 4.45 6.51
N ALA A 356 14.26 4.53 6.42
CA ALA A 356 14.98 5.67 5.85
C ALA A 356 15.78 5.21 4.64
N GLU A 357 15.78 6.01 3.59
CA GLU A 357 16.54 5.78 2.37
C GLU A 357 17.31 7.04 2.00
N VAL A 358 18.62 6.94 1.80
CA VAL A 358 19.43 8.03 1.27
C VAL A 358 19.81 7.67 -0.15
N ARG A 359 19.39 8.52 -1.10
CA ARG A 359 19.70 8.40 -2.52
C ARG A 359 20.71 9.47 -2.93
N TRP A 360 21.75 9.04 -3.63
CA TRP A 360 22.69 9.91 -4.33
C TRP A 360 22.52 9.72 -5.84
N ASN A 361 22.14 10.79 -6.54
CA ASN A 361 22.08 10.87 -7.99
C ASN A 361 23.50 11.09 -8.52
N VAL A 362 24.26 10.00 -8.70
CA VAL A 362 25.66 10.02 -9.15
C VAL A 362 25.80 10.71 -10.51
N THR A 363 24.86 10.46 -11.41
CA THR A 363 24.72 11.14 -12.70
C THR A 363 23.25 11.48 -12.94
N PRO A 364 22.90 12.25 -13.99
CA PRO A 364 21.50 12.46 -14.37
C PRO A 364 20.71 11.17 -14.67
N ARG A 365 21.42 10.06 -14.97
CA ARG A 365 20.82 8.75 -15.27
C ARG A 365 20.94 7.74 -14.16
N TRP A 366 22.00 7.81 -13.37
CA TRP A 366 22.33 6.79 -12.38
C TRP A 366 22.21 7.33 -10.97
N SER A 367 21.45 6.62 -10.15
CA SER A 367 21.39 6.84 -8.71
C SER A 367 21.84 5.60 -7.98
N VAL A 368 22.52 5.79 -6.85
CA VAL A 368 22.75 4.74 -5.85
C VAL A 368 22.01 5.11 -4.58
N LEU A 369 21.60 4.11 -3.81
CA LEU A 369 20.85 4.32 -2.59
C LEU A 369 21.26 3.31 -1.51
N GLY A 370 21.18 3.76 -0.26
CA GLY A 370 21.29 2.93 0.93
C GLY A 370 20.06 3.14 1.80
N PHE A 371 19.55 2.06 2.41
CA PHE A 371 18.36 2.14 3.25
C PHE A 371 18.49 1.27 4.49
N SER A 372 17.76 1.66 5.53
CA SER A 372 17.55 0.83 6.71
C SER A 372 16.15 1.05 7.26
N GLY A 373 15.55 0.00 7.78
CA GLY A 373 14.24 0.05 8.40
C GLY A 373 14.16 -0.84 9.62
N ALA A 374 13.23 -0.51 10.50
CA ALA A 374 12.93 -1.29 11.68
C ALA A 374 11.41 -1.38 11.88
N GLY A 375 10.94 -2.51 12.41
CA GLY A 375 9.52 -2.73 12.67
C GLY A 375 9.25 -3.79 13.73
N ARG A 376 8.01 -3.80 14.21
CA ARG A 376 7.48 -4.78 15.17
C ARG A 376 6.05 -5.14 14.81
N ALA A 377 5.66 -6.38 15.12
CA ALA A 377 4.28 -6.83 15.14
C ALA A 377 3.92 -7.32 16.56
N TRP A 378 2.79 -6.87 17.11
CA TRP A 378 2.36 -7.14 18.49
C TRP A 378 0.83 -7.13 18.64
N GLY A 379 0.33 -7.61 19.78
CA GLY A 379 -1.08 -7.49 20.18
C GLY A 379 -1.67 -8.78 20.71
N LYS A 380 -1.98 -9.74 19.83
CA LYS A 380 -2.66 -10.99 20.19
C LYS A 380 -1.76 -11.92 20.98
N TRP A 381 -0.47 -11.98 20.60
CA TRP A 381 0.44 -13.01 21.06
C TRP A 381 1.55 -12.47 21.97
N LYS A 382 2.08 -11.29 21.63
CA LYS A 382 3.14 -10.62 22.37
C LYS A 382 2.73 -9.17 22.63
N SER A 383 3.05 -8.64 23.81
CA SER A 383 3.01 -7.20 24.05
C SER A 383 4.08 -6.48 23.23
N PHE A 384 3.98 -5.14 23.11
CA PHE A 384 4.95 -4.37 22.32
C PHE A 384 6.40 -4.57 22.80
N SER A 385 6.62 -4.66 24.10
CA SER A 385 7.95 -4.88 24.70
C SER A 385 8.52 -6.28 24.42
N GLU A 386 7.66 -7.30 24.37
CA GLU A 386 8.03 -8.70 24.13
C GLU A 386 8.20 -9.01 22.64
N ALA A 387 7.56 -8.24 21.77
CA ALA A 387 7.63 -8.40 20.33
C ALA A 387 9.05 -8.22 19.79
N ASP A 388 9.45 -9.10 18.87
CA ASP A 388 10.77 -9.06 18.26
C ASP A 388 10.93 -7.80 17.41
N ALA A 389 12.02 -7.06 17.64
CA ALA A 389 12.45 -6.03 16.70
C ALA A 389 12.97 -6.70 15.43
N VAL A 390 12.42 -6.30 14.28
CA VAL A 390 12.91 -6.69 12.96
C VAL A 390 13.65 -5.50 12.40
N VAL A 391 14.89 -5.72 11.96
CA VAL A 391 15.74 -4.69 11.36
C VAL A 391 16.17 -5.18 9.99
N SER A 392 16.11 -4.29 9.01
CA SER A 392 16.62 -4.50 7.68
C SER A 392 17.60 -3.41 7.29
N VAL A 393 18.59 -3.79 6.51
CA VAL A 393 19.55 -2.88 5.87
C VAL A 393 19.75 -3.32 4.43
N GLY A 394 19.95 -2.36 3.53
CA GLY A 394 20.21 -2.69 2.15
C GLY A 394 20.77 -1.53 1.35
N ALA A 395 21.10 -1.85 0.11
CA ALA A 395 21.61 -0.91 -0.87
C ALA A 395 21.10 -1.28 -2.25
N GLY A 396 21.09 -0.31 -3.16
CA GLY A 396 20.63 -0.51 -4.51
C GLY A 396 21.11 0.56 -5.46
N PHE A 397 20.76 0.38 -6.73
CA PHE A 397 20.98 1.37 -7.76
C PHE A 397 19.74 1.54 -8.63
N ARG A 398 19.67 2.66 -9.35
CA ARG A 398 18.59 3.00 -10.28
C ARG A 398 19.17 3.61 -11.54
N TYR A 399 18.63 3.19 -12.68
CA TYR A 399 18.84 3.77 -13.99
C TYR A 399 17.55 4.46 -14.45
N LEU A 400 17.65 5.72 -14.85
CA LEU A 400 16.53 6.51 -15.38
C LEU A 400 16.19 6.06 -16.81
N ILE A 401 15.38 5.00 -16.91
CA ILE A 401 15.03 4.35 -18.17
C ILE A 401 14.14 5.22 -19.06
N ALA A 402 13.34 6.11 -18.48
CA ALA A 402 12.57 7.08 -19.24
C ALA A 402 12.61 8.46 -18.56
N ALA A 403 13.58 9.29 -18.96
CA ALA A 403 13.84 10.56 -18.30
C ALA A 403 12.68 11.55 -18.39
N LYS A 404 11.95 11.59 -19.51
CA LYS A 404 10.80 12.50 -19.67
C LYS A 404 9.64 12.15 -18.73
N LEU A 405 9.60 10.92 -18.24
CA LEU A 405 8.59 10.42 -17.29
C LEU A 405 9.09 10.39 -15.84
N GLY A 406 10.39 10.59 -15.60
CA GLY A 406 11.00 10.37 -14.29
C GLY A 406 10.93 8.90 -13.84
N LEU A 407 10.87 7.95 -14.79
CA LEU A 407 10.76 6.53 -14.48
C LEU A 407 12.17 5.92 -14.41
N ALA A 408 12.49 5.38 -13.24
CA ALA A 408 13.74 4.67 -13.00
C ALA A 408 13.49 3.17 -12.81
N VAL A 409 14.49 2.34 -13.10
CA VAL A 409 14.47 0.91 -12.80
C VAL A 409 15.81 0.50 -12.21
N GLY A 410 15.84 -0.54 -11.39
CA GLY A 410 17.11 -1.05 -10.90
C GLY A 410 16.96 -2.18 -9.91
N ILE A 411 18.01 -2.39 -9.11
CA ILE A 411 18.08 -3.52 -8.20
C ILE A 411 18.33 -3.01 -6.78
N ASP A 412 17.58 -3.54 -5.81
CA ASP A 412 17.89 -3.44 -4.38
C ASP A 412 18.34 -4.80 -3.85
N VAL A 413 19.31 -4.81 -2.94
CA VAL A 413 19.68 -5.97 -2.12
C VAL A 413 19.46 -5.59 -0.67
N ALA A 414 18.76 -6.43 0.07
CA ALA A 414 18.42 -6.23 1.46
C ALA A 414 18.81 -7.44 2.30
N HIS A 415 19.22 -7.17 3.54
CA HIS A 415 19.57 -8.16 4.54
C HIS A 415 18.75 -7.96 5.81
N SER A 416 18.17 -9.03 6.34
CA SER A 416 17.50 -9.04 7.64
C SER A 416 17.64 -10.41 8.30
N LYS A 417 18.09 -10.44 9.56
CA LYS A 417 18.18 -11.66 10.40
C LYS A 417 18.79 -12.88 9.68
N GLY A 418 19.89 -12.67 8.95
CA GLY A 418 20.61 -13.77 8.27
C GLY A 418 20.08 -14.10 6.87
N GLU A 419 18.97 -13.50 6.44
CA GLU A 419 18.38 -13.70 5.11
C GLU A 419 18.72 -12.55 4.18
N ASN A 420 19.01 -12.88 2.93
CA ASN A 420 19.23 -11.91 1.86
C ASN A 420 18.08 -12.00 0.87
N ALA A 421 17.62 -10.85 0.39
CA ALA A 421 16.69 -10.75 -0.73
C ALA A 421 17.21 -9.72 -1.71
N PHE A 422 16.96 -9.94 -3.00
CA PHE A 422 17.14 -8.90 -4.01
C PHE A 422 15.78 -8.56 -4.63
N TYR A 423 15.66 -7.35 -5.15
CA TYR A 423 14.43 -6.83 -5.73
C TYR A 423 14.74 -6.11 -7.03
N ILE A 424 13.99 -6.41 -8.08
CA ILE A 424 13.96 -5.57 -9.27
C ILE A 424 12.87 -4.53 -9.06
N GLN A 425 13.27 -3.27 -9.04
CA GLN A 425 12.43 -2.16 -8.62
C GLN A 425 12.15 -1.25 -9.79
N VAL A 426 10.89 -0.83 -9.91
CA VAL A 426 10.44 0.18 -10.87
C VAL A 426 10.02 1.42 -10.09
N GLY A 427 10.80 2.49 -10.24
CA GLY A 427 10.68 3.72 -9.48
C GLY A 427 11.19 3.60 -8.05
N SER A 428 10.48 4.26 -7.15
CA SER A 428 10.64 4.21 -5.70
C SER A 428 10.23 2.84 -5.17
N ALA A 429 10.85 2.38 -4.08
CA ALA A 429 10.41 1.16 -3.38
C ALA A 429 9.08 1.36 -2.60
N TRP A 430 8.58 2.59 -2.51
CA TRP A 430 7.39 2.98 -1.75
C TRP A 430 6.29 3.49 -2.69
N HIS A 431 5.07 2.95 -2.50
CA HIS A 431 3.87 3.25 -3.30
C HIS A 431 2.62 3.37 -2.43
#